data_AF-A0A9X7JNJ8-F1
#
_entry.id   AF-A0A9X7JNJ8-F1
#
_cell.length_a   1.000
_cell.length_b   1.000
_cell.length_c   1.000
_cell.angle_alpha   90.00
_cell.angle_beta   90.00
_cell.angle_gamma   90.00
#
_symmetry.space_group_name_H-M   'P 1'
#
loop_
_entity.id
_entity.type
_entity.pdbx_description
1 polymer ?
#
loop_
_entity_poly.entity_id
_entity_poly.type
_entity_poly.pdbx_seq_one_letter_code
_entity_poly.pdbx_strand_id
1 'polypeptide(L)'
;MVDTVRGCVLLLDGTPDRRRGVLPNPTAHAVAGAHPRRFLAADAVDVVQLPAVEGPQSALAYLQHAAAVPGPLLVWVTGRLMVPARRGGELHLALPGSTPATVRYTGLPWAWLLRTLQAHAGPVLLMADLEADTAAWPHVVSGAGSGELAQGVPLFGVVNPVPPVPAREAGPYTRALLEALRTGDPHAGPALDVPAVHRRALLAADPGPDTVPLQWGTPGPVLANVAAAARPHPQPEPRSAYGPALSREPAPLQPAASPRQPEPAPVRPPDPVPAPAAAPVPAPAQDDLLPGILAAAHAGRHNEAAAMAAAAEQQALRRYGPDSPEAGLWIEVRADLARMAGDHSRAAELWMTAAAARLGRSGPADGEALAALKRAHYCWQHSGDQAPLLAPALLALWERVPGGEGAAGHIRTRLQEAEENAPPTVAY
;
A
#
# COMPACT_ATOMS: atom_id res chain seq x y z
N MET A 1 -10.33 30.12 5.41
CA MET A 1 -9.82 28.77 5.13
C MET A 1 -9.51 28.14 6.46
N VAL A 2 -10.23 27.09 6.85
CA VAL A 2 -9.83 26.28 8.00
C VAL A 2 -8.65 25.45 7.52
N ASP A 3 -7.48 25.65 8.11
CA ASP A 3 -6.29 24.86 7.78
C ASP A 3 -6.61 23.39 8.05
N THR A 4 -6.66 22.57 7.01
CA THR A 4 -7.09 21.18 7.10
C THR A 4 -5.95 20.38 7.72
N VAL A 5 -6.12 19.87 8.93
CA VAL A 5 -5.05 19.09 9.59
C VAL A 5 -4.93 17.75 8.85
N ARG A 6 -3.81 17.56 8.15
CA ARG A 6 -3.50 16.34 7.40
C ARG A 6 -2.65 15.40 8.26
N GLY A 7 -3.19 14.23 8.58
CA GLY A 7 -2.50 13.18 9.31
C GLY A 7 -2.17 11.95 8.45
N CYS A 8 -1.36 11.05 8.98
CA CYS A 8 -0.95 9.83 8.31
C CYS A 8 -1.13 8.61 9.21
N VAL A 9 -1.58 7.50 8.61
CA VAL A 9 -1.48 6.16 9.21
C VAL A 9 -0.51 5.34 8.38
N LEU A 10 0.53 4.81 9.02
CA LEU A 10 1.48 3.87 8.41
C LEU A 10 1.31 2.48 9.02
N LEU A 11 1.00 1.49 8.20
CA LEU A 11 0.97 0.07 8.60
C LEU A 11 2.23 -0.62 8.10
N LEU A 12 3.05 -1.12 9.02
CA LEU A 12 4.31 -1.80 8.73
C LEU A 12 4.22 -3.28 9.14
N ASP A 13 4.30 -4.18 8.15
CA ASP A 13 4.31 -5.63 8.36
C ASP A 13 5.74 -6.18 8.28
N GLY A 14 6.29 -6.50 9.45
CA GLY A 14 7.62 -7.07 9.63
C GLY A 14 7.63 -8.60 9.69
N THR A 15 6.89 -9.27 8.81
CA THR A 15 6.84 -10.73 8.79
C THR A 15 8.00 -11.30 7.94
N PRO A 16 8.89 -12.16 8.50
CA PRO A 16 10.08 -12.63 7.79
C PRO A 16 9.79 -13.63 6.66
N ASP A 17 8.65 -14.33 6.72
CA ASP A 17 8.35 -15.43 5.79
C ASP A 17 7.99 -14.91 4.40
N ARG A 18 8.87 -15.13 3.41
CA ARG A 18 8.61 -14.83 2.00
C ARG A 18 7.40 -15.58 1.43
N ARG A 19 7.04 -16.75 1.99
CA ARG A 19 5.89 -17.56 1.54
C ARG A 19 4.55 -16.97 1.96
N ARG A 20 4.53 -16.07 2.95
CA ARG A 20 3.35 -15.25 3.28
C ARG A 20 3.04 -14.19 2.23
N GLY A 21 3.84 -14.06 1.16
CA GLY A 21 3.40 -13.39 -0.07
C GLY A 21 2.11 -14.00 -0.69
N VAL A 22 1.68 -15.20 -0.27
CA VAL A 22 0.41 -15.82 -0.67
C VAL A 22 -0.73 -15.58 0.34
N LEU A 23 -0.42 -15.32 1.62
CA LEU A 23 -1.40 -14.98 2.66
C LEU A 23 -0.87 -13.83 3.54
N PRO A 24 -1.51 -12.65 3.53
CA PRO A 24 -1.06 -11.49 4.29
C PRO A 24 -0.99 -11.81 5.79
N ASN A 25 -0.09 -11.14 6.53
CA ASN A 25 -0.12 -11.19 7.99
C ASN A 25 -1.55 -10.88 8.47
N PRO A 26 -2.20 -11.79 9.22
CA PRO A 26 -3.61 -11.65 9.52
C PRO A 26 -3.88 -10.44 10.42
N THR A 27 -2.93 -10.05 11.28
CA THR A 27 -3.00 -8.81 12.06
C THR A 27 -2.93 -7.59 11.15
N ALA A 28 -1.95 -7.52 10.24
CA ALA A 28 -1.85 -6.41 9.28
C ALA A 28 -3.12 -6.30 8.41
N HIS A 29 -3.63 -7.44 7.94
CA HIS A 29 -4.84 -7.52 7.14
C HIS A 29 -6.08 -7.05 7.91
N ALA A 30 -6.24 -7.45 9.18
CA ALA A 30 -7.35 -7.00 10.01
C ALA A 30 -7.33 -5.50 10.27
N VAL A 31 -6.14 -4.91 10.50
CA VAL A 31 -5.99 -3.46 10.67
C VAL A 31 -6.31 -2.73 9.37
N ALA A 32 -5.82 -3.21 8.23
CA ALA A 32 -6.14 -2.65 6.92
C ALA A 32 -7.65 -2.67 6.61
N GLY A 33 -8.31 -3.80 6.89
CA GLY A 33 -9.76 -3.98 6.70
C GLY A 33 -10.63 -3.18 7.67
N ALA A 34 -10.09 -2.73 8.80
CA ALA A 34 -10.81 -1.92 9.78
C ALA A 34 -10.96 -0.43 9.38
N HIS A 35 -10.51 -0.05 8.18
CA HIS A 35 -10.51 1.33 7.68
C HIS A 35 -9.82 2.32 8.63
N PRO A 36 -8.49 2.20 8.83
CA PRO A 36 -7.76 2.90 9.88
C PRO A 36 -7.81 4.43 9.77
N ARG A 37 -8.18 4.97 8.60
CA ARG A 37 -8.50 6.39 8.40
C ARG A 37 -9.46 6.94 9.45
N ARG A 38 -10.44 6.13 9.88
CA ARG A 38 -11.47 6.54 10.84
C ARG A 38 -10.95 6.66 12.27
N PHE A 39 -9.78 6.10 12.56
CA PHE A 39 -9.21 6.10 13.90
C PHE A 39 -8.27 7.27 14.14
N LEU A 40 -7.86 8.02 13.13
CA LEU A 40 -6.93 9.13 13.29
C LEU A 40 -7.69 10.45 13.51
N ALA A 41 -7.26 11.23 14.50
CA ALA A 41 -7.83 12.52 14.86
C ALA A 41 -7.39 13.65 13.89
N ALA A 42 -7.71 13.50 12.61
CA ALA A 42 -7.39 14.46 11.55
C ALA A 42 -8.50 14.55 10.50
N ASP A 43 -8.62 15.71 9.85
CA ASP A 43 -9.65 15.97 8.82
C ASP A 43 -9.35 15.25 7.51
N ALA A 44 -8.07 15.19 7.15
CA ALA A 44 -7.57 14.46 5.99
C ALA A 44 -6.54 13.43 6.44
N VAL A 45 -6.74 12.18 6.04
CA VAL A 45 -5.88 11.06 6.45
C VAL A 45 -5.34 10.31 5.25
N ASP A 46 -4.02 10.28 5.12
CA ASP A 46 -3.29 9.37 4.24
C ASP A 46 -3.09 8.03 4.93
N VAL A 47 -3.23 6.93 4.20
CA VAL A 47 -2.90 5.59 4.71
C VAL A 47 -1.88 4.95 3.80
N VAL A 48 -0.73 4.64 4.38
CA VAL A 48 0.35 3.92 3.72
C VAL A 48 0.39 2.52 4.33
N GLN A 49 0.23 1.50 3.50
CA GLN A 49 0.34 0.11 3.90
C GLN A 49 1.57 -0.48 3.25
N LEU A 50 2.45 -1.07 4.05
CA LEU A 50 3.68 -1.69 3.60
C LEU A 50 3.63 -3.20 3.86
N PRO A 51 2.74 -3.95 3.18
CA PRO A 51 2.79 -5.39 3.25
C PRO A 51 4.07 -5.86 2.57
N ALA A 52 4.89 -6.61 3.29
CA ALA A 52 6.11 -7.21 2.74
C ALA A 52 7.06 -6.22 2.05
N VAL A 53 7.31 -5.04 2.65
CA VAL A 53 8.34 -4.11 2.13
C VAL A 53 9.73 -4.75 2.20
N GLU A 54 10.40 -4.86 1.06
CA GLU A 54 11.73 -5.44 1.00
C GLU A 54 12.83 -4.41 1.30
N GLY A 55 13.68 -4.77 2.25
CA GLY A 55 14.88 -4.02 2.58
C GLY A 55 14.65 -2.84 3.54
N PRO A 56 15.61 -2.59 4.45
CA PRO A 56 15.45 -1.60 5.51
C PRO A 56 15.45 -0.15 5.00
N GLN A 57 16.11 0.13 3.88
CA GLN A 57 16.16 1.50 3.32
C GLN A 57 14.81 1.91 2.72
N SER A 58 14.12 0.99 2.03
CA SER A 58 12.77 1.23 1.51
C SER A 58 11.80 1.49 2.66
N ALA A 59 11.81 0.63 3.69
CA ALA A 59 10.98 0.81 4.88
C ALA A 59 11.25 2.14 5.58
N LEU A 60 12.53 2.53 5.72
CA LEU A 60 12.93 3.81 6.28
C LEU A 60 12.44 5.00 5.46
N ALA A 61 12.53 4.94 4.12
CA ALA A 61 12.08 6.02 3.25
C ALA A 61 10.57 6.27 3.37
N TYR A 62 9.76 5.20 3.40
CA TYR A 62 8.32 5.34 3.64
C TYR A 62 8.01 5.87 5.05
N LEU A 63 8.77 5.44 6.07
CA LEU A 63 8.62 5.95 7.42
C LEU A 63 8.95 7.45 7.50
N GLN A 64 10.02 7.89 6.85
CA GLN A 64 10.41 9.30 6.76
C GLN A 64 9.36 10.13 6.02
N HIS A 65 8.81 9.59 4.93
CA HIS A 65 7.72 10.24 4.19
C HIS A 65 6.45 10.39 5.06
N ALA A 66 6.06 9.33 5.78
CA ALA A 66 4.95 9.40 6.72
C ALA A 66 5.21 10.38 7.87
N ALA A 67 6.44 10.43 8.40
CA ALA A 67 6.83 11.34 9.47
C ALA A 67 6.90 12.81 9.04
N ALA A 68 6.98 13.10 7.74
CA ALA A 68 7.03 14.45 7.20
C ALA A 68 5.67 15.18 7.20
N VAL A 69 4.55 14.47 7.43
CA VAL A 69 3.25 15.13 7.57
C VAL A 69 3.23 16.02 8.84
N PRO A 70 2.57 17.18 8.81
CA PRO A 70 2.55 18.07 9.98
C PRO A 70 1.50 17.68 11.04
N GLY A 71 0.44 16.95 10.65
CA GLY A 71 -0.62 16.51 11.54
C GLY A 71 -0.31 15.20 12.26
N PRO A 72 -1.30 14.57 12.92
CA PRO A 72 -1.06 13.39 13.74
C PRO A 72 -0.58 12.19 12.91
N LEU A 73 0.32 11.41 13.48
CA LEU A 73 0.91 10.22 12.89
C LEU A 73 0.61 8.98 13.75
N LEU A 74 -0.09 8.00 13.17
CA LEU A 74 -0.26 6.68 13.75
C LEU A 74 0.60 5.68 12.97
N VAL A 75 1.58 5.07 13.64
CA VAL A 75 2.35 3.96 13.06
C VAL A 75 1.93 2.67 13.75
N TRP A 76 1.40 1.72 12.98
CA TRP A 76 1.06 0.38 13.46
C TRP A 76 2.09 -0.61 12.95
N VAL A 77 2.76 -1.29 13.85
CA VAL A 77 3.79 -2.29 13.52
C VAL A 77 3.32 -3.66 13.98
N THR A 78 3.40 -4.63 13.08
CA THR A 78 3.24 -6.04 13.40
C THR A 78 4.36 -6.85 12.77
N GLY A 79 4.57 -8.08 13.23
CA GLY A 79 5.62 -8.96 12.71
C GLY A 79 6.63 -9.33 13.79
N ARG A 80 7.86 -9.67 13.38
CA ARG A 80 8.84 -10.29 14.27
C ARG A 80 10.01 -9.38 14.60
N LEU A 81 10.34 -9.25 15.87
CA LEU A 81 11.60 -8.73 16.36
C LEU A 81 12.66 -9.83 16.40
N MET A 82 13.86 -9.50 15.94
CA MET A 82 15.01 -10.38 15.90
C MET A 82 16.27 -9.63 16.34
N VAL A 83 17.29 -10.38 16.74
CA VAL A 83 18.64 -9.86 16.94
C VAL A 83 19.62 -10.57 15.99
N PRO A 84 20.66 -9.87 15.46
CA PRO A 84 21.68 -10.51 14.64
C PRO A 84 22.44 -11.61 15.40
N ALA A 85 22.63 -12.77 14.75
CA ALA A 85 23.34 -13.90 15.36
C ALA A 85 24.84 -13.65 15.63
N ARG A 86 25.46 -12.72 14.90
CA ARG A 86 26.89 -12.36 15.03
C ARG A 86 27.04 -10.84 15.13
N ARG A 87 27.51 -10.36 16.29
CA ARG A 87 27.63 -8.96 16.74
C ARG A 87 26.29 -8.22 16.97
N GLY A 88 26.09 -7.82 18.23
CA GLY A 88 25.20 -6.73 18.64
C GLY A 88 23.77 -7.14 19.01
N GLY A 89 23.35 -6.79 20.24
CA GLY A 89 22.01 -7.00 20.79
C GLY A 89 20.97 -5.94 20.39
N GLU A 90 21.13 -5.33 19.20
CA GLU A 90 20.16 -4.35 18.70
C GLU A 90 18.97 -5.07 18.06
N LEU A 91 17.77 -4.71 18.50
CA LEU A 91 16.54 -5.25 17.95
C LEU A 91 16.31 -4.72 16.54
N HIS A 92 15.92 -5.63 15.66
CA HIS A 92 15.49 -5.32 14.30
C HIS A 92 14.09 -5.85 14.12
N LEU A 93 13.23 -5.06 13.49
CA LEU A 93 12.00 -5.56 12.91
C LEU A 93 12.38 -6.34 11.64
N ALA A 94 12.04 -7.62 11.60
CA ALA A 94 12.24 -8.46 10.44
C ALA A 94 11.49 -7.90 9.23
N LEU A 95 12.04 -8.08 8.03
CA LEU A 95 11.36 -7.80 6.76
C LEU A 95 11.38 -9.10 5.92
N PRO A 96 10.73 -9.18 4.75
CA PRO A 96 10.68 -10.40 3.96
C PRO A 96 12.07 -10.98 3.67
N GLY A 97 12.28 -12.24 4.05
CA GLY A 97 13.55 -12.94 3.90
C GLY A 97 14.57 -12.67 5.01
N SER A 98 14.22 -11.92 6.06
CA SER A 98 15.05 -11.81 7.24
C SER A 98 15.18 -13.14 7.98
N THR A 99 16.42 -13.48 8.34
CA THR A 99 16.78 -14.62 9.16
C THR A 99 17.73 -14.15 10.27
N PRO A 100 17.97 -14.94 11.34
CA PRO A 100 18.92 -14.53 12.38
C PRO A 100 20.33 -14.21 11.83
N ALA A 101 20.72 -14.84 10.71
CA ALA A 101 22.00 -14.61 10.05
C ALA A 101 22.03 -13.34 9.18
N THR A 102 20.89 -12.91 8.64
CA THR A 102 20.81 -11.82 7.64
C THR A 102 20.12 -10.56 8.14
N VAL A 103 19.43 -10.61 9.29
CA VAL A 103 18.56 -9.52 9.77
C VAL A 103 19.29 -8.19 9.97
N ARG A 104 20.60 -8.22 10.27
CA ARG A 104 21.45 -7.02 10.33
C ARG A 104 21.41 -6.17 9.04
N TYR A 105 21.20 -6.81 7.89
CA TYR A 105 21.20 -6.14 6.58
C TYR A 105 19.81 -6.10 5.94
N THR A 106 18.91 -6.98 6.37
CA THR A 106 17.58 -7.14 5.76
C THR A 106 16.45 -6.60 6.62
N GLY A 107 16.59 -6.59 7.95
CA GLY A 107 15.58 -6.07 8.87
C GLY A 107 15.76 -4.58 9.12
N LEU A 108 14.68 -3.89 9.44
CA LEU A 108 14.68 -2.48 9.85
C LEU A 108 15.19 -2.38 11.31
N PRO A 109 16.32 -1.70 11.58
CA PRO A 109 16.77 -1.50 12.95
C PRO A 109 15.71 -0.74 13.76
N TRP A 110 15.36 -1.25 14.95
CA TRP A 110 14.30 -0.67 15.77
C TRP A 110 14.59 0.78 16.15
N ALA A 111 15.86 1.09 16.43
CA ALA A 111 16.28 2.46 16.74
C ALA A 111 16.08 3.43 15.56
N TRP A 112 16.09 2.97 14.31
CA TRP A 112 15.81 3.83 13.15
C TRP A 112 14.34 4.20 13.11
N LEU A 113 13.46 3.25 13.44
CA LEU A 113 12.03 3.51 13.56
C LEU A 113 11.78 4.58 14.62
N LEU A 114 12.30 4.38 15.83
CA LEU A 114 12.10 5.31 16.94
C LEU A 114 12.64 6.70 16.64
N ARG A 115 13.88 6.82 16.12
CA ARG A 115 14.46 8.13 15.78
C ARG A 115 13.65 8.89 14.73
N THR A 116 13.07 8.17 13.77
CA THR A 116 12.23 8.82 12.74
C THR A 116 10.94 9.34 13.36
N LEU A 117 10.33 8.60 14.27
CA LEU A 117 9.12 9.03 14.97
C LEU A 117 9.37 10.17 15.97
N GLN A 118 10.53 10.18 16.64
CA GLN A 118 10.95 11.28 17.52
C GLN A 118 11.11 12.60 16.75
N ALA A 119 11.50 12.55 15.48
CA ALA A 119 11.70 13.73 14.64
C ALA A 119 10.38 14.31 14.08
N HIS A 120 9.26 13.61 14.24
CA HIS A 120 7.96 14.07 13.79
C HIS A 120 7.48 15.25 14.65
N ALA A 121 6.99 16.31 14.00
CA ALA A 121 6.63 17.56 14.68
C ALA A 121 5.24 17.52 15.35
N GLY A 122 4.36 16.63 14.91
CA GLY A 122 2.98 16.50 15.39
C GLY A 122 2.79 15.43 16.47
N PRO A 123 1.54 15.19 16.90
CA PRO A 123 1.19 14.07 17.78
C PRO A 123 1.53 12.72 17.11
N VAL A 124 2.24 11.84 17.82
CA VAL A 124 2.63 10.52 17.28
C VAL A 124 2.25 9.40 18.23
N LEU A 125 1.77 8.29 17.65
CA LEU A 125 1.50 7.05 18.36
C LEU A 125 2.10 5.87 17.59
N LEU A 126 2.92 5.08 18.28
CA LEU A 126 3.38 3.79 17.83
C LEU A 126 2.53 2.69 18.49
N MET A 127 1.78 1.95 17.67
CA MET A 127 1.02 0.77 18.10
C MET A 127 1.75 -0.50 17.66
N ALA A 128 1.92 -1.46 18.57
CA ALA A 128 2.71 -2.66 18.33
C ALA A 128 1.90 -3.94 18.64
N ASP A 129 1.92 -4.90 17.72
CA ASP A 129 1.50 -6.29 17.96
C ASP A 129 2.57 -7.21 17.35
N LEU A 130 3.59 -7.48 18.17
CA LEU A 130 4.87 -8.03 17.75
C LEU A 130 5.07 -9.45 18.29
N GLU A 131 5.90 -10.20 17.59
CA GLU A 131 6.47 -11.47 18.03
C GLU A 131 7.97 -11.29 18.29
N ALA A 132 8.55 -12.02 19.23
CA ALA A 132 10.00 -12.05 19.42
C ALA A 132 10.50 -13.50 19.52
N ASP A 133 11.57 -13.80 18.78
CA ASP A 133 12.21 -15.12 18.85
C ASP A 133 12.99 -15.29 20.16
N THR A 134 13.45 -16.51 20.42
CA THR A 134 14.18 -16.84 21.67
C THR A 134 15.42 -15.98 21.89
N ALA A 135 16.09 -15.55 20.81
CA ALA A 135 17.29 -14.72 20.92
C ALA A 135 16.95 -13.25 21.22
N ALA A 136 15.86 -12.73 20.65
CA ALA A 136 15.38 -11.38 20.87
C ALA A 136 14.65 -11.21 22.22
N TRP A 137 14.07 -12.29 22.77
CA TRP A 137 13.23 -12.25 23.97
C TRP A 137 13.87 -11.53 25.17
N PRO A 138 15.13 -11.81 25.57
CA PRO A 138 15.75 -11.11 26.71
C PRO A 138 15.89 -9.60 26.49
N HIS A 139 16.15 -9.18 25.24
CA HIS A 139 16.25 -7.77 24.87
C HIS A 139 14.90 -7.07 24.92
N VAL A 140 13.82 -7.77 24.52
CA VAL A 140 12.45 -7.26 24.64
C VAL A 140 12.06 -7.08 26.10
N VAL A 141 12.24 -8.09 26.94
CA VAL A 141 11.85 -8.02 28.36
C VAL A 141 12.63 -6.91 29.07
N SER A 142 13.95 -6.84 28.85
CA SER A 142 14.79 -5.78 29.42
C SER A 142 14.35 -4.40 28.94
N GLY A 143 14.21 -4.22 27.62
CA GLY A 143 13.88 -2.93 27.02
C GLY A 143 12.44 -2.46 27.29
N ALA A 144 11.51 -3.40 27.48
CA ALA A 144 10.14 -3.11 27.85
C ALA A 144 10.03 -2.61 29.28
N GLY A 145 10.86 -3.13 30.21
CA GLY A 145 10.90 -2.67 31.60
C GLY A 145 11.66 -1.37 31.80
N SER A 146 12.71 -1.11 31.00
CA SER A 146 13.53 0.10 31.08
C SER A 146 13.01 1.28 30.26
N GLY A 147 12.08 1.05 29.32
CA GLY A 147 11.59 2.05 28.37
C GLY A 147 12.49 2.23 27.13
N GLU A 148 13.57 1.46 27.00
CA GLU A 148 14.47 1.48 25.85
C GLU A 148 13.81 1.02 24.54
N LEU A 149 12.69 0.28 24.61
CA LEU A 149 11.88 -0.04 23.43
C LEU A 149 11.11 1.16 22.88
N ALA A 150 10.86 2.18 23.70
CA ALA A 150 10.12 3.38 23.32
C ALA A 150 11.06 4.56 23.03
N GLN A 151 12.12 4.72 23.82
CA GLN A 151 13.06 5.86 23.76
C GLN A 151 12.34 7.21 23.72
N GLY A 152 11.22 7.37 24.42
CA GLY A 152 10.43 8.60 24.42
C GLY A 152 9.38 8.73 23.31
N VAL A 153 9.29 7.78 22.37
CA VAL A 153 8.14 7.66 21.47
C VAL A 153 6.96 7.03 22.23
N PRO A 154 5.75 7.61 22.18
CA PRO A 154 4.55 6.99 22.74
C PRO A 154 4.28 5.62 22.09
N LEU A 155 4.50 4.55 22.85
CA LEU A 155 4.46 3.16 22.39
C LEU A 155 3.46 2.36 23.21
N PHE A 156 2.47 1.78 22.54
CA PHE A 156 1.43 0.95 23.14
C PHE A 156 1.31 -0.35 22.38
N GLY A 157 1.02 -1.47 23.06
CA GLY A 157 0.97 -2.74 22.34
C GLY A 157 1.26 -3.97 23.19
N VAL A 158 1.58 -5.05 22.48
CA VAL A 158 2.05 -6.30 23.08
C VAL A 158 3.21 -6.88 22.29
N VAL A 159 4.08 -7.61 22.99
CA VAL A 159 5.06 -8.52 22.38
C VAL A 159 4.82 -9.92 22.90
N ASN A 160 4.65 -10.87 21.98
CA ASN A 160 4.43 -12.28 22.26
C ASN A 160 5.69 -13.08 21.91
N PRO A 161 5.95 -14.22 22.57
CA PRO A 161 6.91 -15.18 22.05
C PRO A 161 6.42 -15.68 20.68
N VAL A 162 7.36 -15.99 19.77
CA VAL A 162 6.99 -16.57 18.46
C VAL A 162 6.17 -17.85 18.67
N PRO A 163 4.95 -17.94 18.12
CA PRO A 163 4.12 -19.11 18.31
C PRO A 163 4.70 -20.32 17.54
N PRO A 164 4.49 -21.56 18.04
CA PRO A 164 4.99 -22.77 17.38
C PRO A 164 4.32 -23.03 16.01
N VAL A 165 3.10 -22.50 15.82
CA VAL A 165 2.35 -22.57 14.57
C VAL A 165 2.02 -21.14 14.13
N PRO A 166 2.24 -20.78 12.85
CA PRO A 166 1.89 -19.46 12.36
C PRO A 166 0.40 -19.13 12.59
N ALA A 167 0.12 -17.95 13.12
CA ALA A 167 -1.25 -17.50 13.35
C ALA A 167 -2.03 -17.39 12.03
N ARG A 168 -3.29 -17.84 12.05
CA ARG A 168 -4.23 -17.76 10.91
C ARG A 168 -5.16 -16.56 10.99
N GLU A 169 -5.29 -15.97 12.17
CA GLU A 169 -6.16 -14.83 12.47
C GLU A 169 -5.39 -13.75 13.21
N ALA A 170 -5.95 -12.55 13.26
CA ALA A 170 -5.35 -11.43 13.99
C ALA A 170 -5.25 -11.74 15.48
N GLY A 171 -4.15 -11.27 16.10
CA GLY A 171 -3.89 -11.43 17.52
C GLY A 171 -5.06 -10.94 18.39
N PRO A 172 -5.31 -11.57 19.55
CA PRO A 172 -6.43 -11.21 20.43
C PRO A 172 -6.37 -9.74 20.86
N TYR A 173 -5.16 -9.23 21.14
CA TYR A 173 -4.94 -7.82 21.44
C TYR A 173 -5.40 -6.90 20.32
N THR A 174 -4.94 -7.12 19.08
CA THR A 174 -5.36 -6.29 17.94
C THR A 174 -6.86 -6.36 17.70
N ARG A 175 -7.49 -7.55 17.80
CA ARG A 175 -8.95 -7.66 17.64
C ARG A 175 -9.70 -6.85 18.70
N ALA A 176 -9.31 -6.96 19.97
CA ALA A 176 -9.91 -6.22 21.07
C ALA A 176 -9.67 -4.71 20.94
N LEU A 177 -8.48 -4.30 20.51
CA LEU A 177 -8.15 -2.90 20.26
C LEU A 177 -8.98 -2.31 19.13
N LEU A 178 -9.08 -2.99 17.98
CA LEU A 178 -9.92 -2.53 16.87
C LEU A 178 -11.40 -2.42 17.28
N GLU A 179 -11.90 -3.34 18.10
CA GLU A 179 -13.26 -3.25 18.64
C GLU A 179 -13.44 -2.04 19.56
N ALA A 180 -12.48 -1.80 20.44
CA ALA A 180 -12.45 -0.62 21.29
C ALA A 180 -12.44 0.68 20.46
N LEU A 181 -11.68 0.74 19.37
CA LEU A 181 -11.63 1.91 18.47
C LEU A 181 -12.94 2.12 17.70
N ARG A 182 -13.59 1.04 17.25
CA ARG A 182 -14.90 1.11 16.57
C ARG A 182 -16.03 1.54 17.50
N THR A 183 -15.99 1.08 18.74
CA THR A 183 -17.00 1.42 19.75
C THR A 183 -16.81 2.85 20.25
N GLY A 184 -15.56 3.30 20.37
CA GLY A 184 -15.23 4.59 20.96
C GLY A 184 -15.54 4.64 22.46
N ASP A 185 -15.74 5.86 22.95
CA ASP A 185 -16.22 6.15 24.31
C ASP A 185 -17.28 7.28 24.24
N PRO A 186 -18.56 6.99 24.53
CA PRO A 186 -19.63 7.99 24.45
C PRO A 186 -19.48 9.13 25.47
N HIS A 187 -18.67 8.95 26.52
CA HIS A 187 -18.43 9.95 27.56
C HIS A 187 -17.16 10.78 27.33
N ALA A 188 -16.28 10.36 26.42
CA ALA A 188 -15.06 11.08 26.09
C ALA A 188 -15.32 12.26 25.12
N GLY A 189 -14.29 13.08 24.93
CA GLY A 189 -14.23 14.15 23.93
C GLY A 189 -14.00 13.62 22.51
N PRO A 190 -13.61 14.48 21.55
CA PRO A 190 -13.39 14.08 20.15
C PRO A 190 -12.16 13.19 19.93
N ALA A 191 -11.22 13.14 20.89
CA ALA A 191 -10.07 12.24 20.87
C ALA A 191 -10.17 11.22 22.02
N LEU A 192 -9.74 9.99 21.76
CA LEU A 192 -9.70 8.91 22.75
C LEU A 192 -8.45 8.99 23.63
N ASP A 193 -8.59 8.63 24.90
CA ASP A 193 -7.46 8.41 25.80
C ASP A 193 -6.78 7.06 25.48
N VAL A 194 -5.58 7.13 24.91
CA VAL A 194 -4.86 5.95 24.41
C VAL A 194 -4.56 4.93 25.52
N PRO A 195 -4.01 5.31 26.69
CA PRO A 195 -3.91 4.44 27.86
C PRO A 195 -5.21 3.71 28.24
N ALA A 196 -6.36 4.41 28.26
CA ALA A 196 -7.64 3.78 28.61
C ALA A 196 -8.09 2.76 27.55
N VAL A 197 -7.97 3.12 26.27
CA VAL A 197 -8.28 2.22 25.15
C VAL A 197 -7.38 0.97 25.17
N HIS A 198 -6.08 1.17 25.39
CA HIS A 198 -5.10 0.09 25.50
C HIS A 198 -5.42 -0.85 26.67
N ARG A 199 -5.72 -0.31 27.85
CA ARG A 199 -6.11 -1.11 29.02
C ARG A 199 -7.36 -1.93 28.76
N ARG A 200 -8.39 -1.34 28.13
CA ARG A 200 -9.61 -2.06 27.74
C ARG A 200 -9.30 -3.20 26.76
N ALA A 201 -8.42 -2.95 25.79
CA ALA A 201 -7.99 -3.98 24.84
C ALA A 201 -7.24 -5.12 25.53
N LEU A 202 -6.31 -4.83 26.46
CA LEU A 202 -5.61 -5.86 27.24
C LEU A 202 -6.57 -6.70 28.08
N LEU A 203 -7.51 -6.06 28.79
CA LEU A 203 -8.49 -6.77 29.62
C LEU A 203 -9.41 -7.69 28.79
N ALA A 204 -9.82 -7.24 27.60
CA ALA A 204 -10.68 -8.03 26.72
C ALA A 204 -9.91 -9.12 25.95
N ALA A 205 -8.62 -8.89 25.67
CA ALA A 205 -7.77 -9.87 24.99
C ALA A 205 -7.28 -10.99 25.91
N ASP A 206 -7.23 -10.73 27.22
CA ASP A 206 -6.70 -11.63 28.26
C ASP A 206 -5.38 -12.29 27.83
N PRO A 207 -4.33 -11.48 27.58
CA PRO A 207 -3.08 -11.99 27.05
C PRO A 207 -2.44 -12.98 28.04
N GLY A 208 -1.94 -14.09 27.52
CA GLY A 208 -1.31 -15.14 28.33
C GLY A 208 -0.08 -14.62 29.10
N PRO A 209 0.40 -15.39 30.10
CA PRO A 209 1.44 -14.95 31.04
C PRO A 209 2.77 -14.60 30.39
N ASP A 210 3.05 -15.15 29.21
CA ASP A 210 4.27 -14.88 28.45
C ASP A 210 4.18 -13.63 27.57
N THR A 211 3.06 -12.91 27.60
CA THR A 211 2.89 -11.67 26.82
C THR A 211 3.46 -10.48 27.57
N VAL A 212 4.28 -9.68 26.89
CA VAL A 212 4.81 -8.42 27.43
C VAL A 212 3.95 -7.25 26.95
N PRO A 213 3.14 -6.62 27.82
CA PRO A 213 2.42 -5.40 27.45
C PRO A 213 3.40 -4.22 27.34
N LEU A 214 3.16 -3.36 26.36
CA LEU A 214 3.92 -2.13 26.12
C LEU A 214 3.02 -0.93 26.40
N GLN A 215 3.45 -0.06 27.30
CA GLN A 215 2.74 1.19 27.61
C GLN A 215 3.76 2.27 28.02
N TRP A 216 4.11 3.14 27.08
CA TRP A 216 5.10 4.19 27.27
C TRP A 216 4.67 5.52 26.65
N GLY A 217 5.00 6.62 27.33
CA GLY A 217 4.81 7.98 26.82
C GLY A 217 3.35 8.46 26.81
N THR A 218 3.12 9.63 26.21
CA THR A 218 1.80 10.25 26.08
C THR A 218 1.64 10.77 24.64
N PRO A 219 0.77 10.16 23.82
CA PRO A 219 0.73 10.40 22.36
C PRO A 219 0.14 11.74 21.92
N GLY A 220 -0.51 12.48 22.83
CA GLY A 220 -1.37 13.60 22.43
C GLY A 220 -2.62 13.13 21.68
N PRO A 221 -3.37 14.02 21.02
CA PRO A 221 -4.62 13.69 20.35
C PRO A 221 -4.36 13.01 19.00
N VAL A 222 -4.04 11.71 19.02
CA VAL A 222 -3.81 10.91 17.80
C VAL A 222 -5.06 10.12 17.40
N LEU A 223 -5.77 9.56 18.38
CA LEU A 223 -6.91 8.67 18.10
C LEU A 223 -8.25 9.43 18.13
N ALA A 224 -9.01 9.37 17.05
CA ALA A 224 -10.35 9.93 16.97
C ALA A 224 -11.36 9.10 17.77
N ASN A 225 -12.30 9.76 18.42
CA ASN A 225 -13.44 9.13 19.07
C ASN A 225 -14.65 9.11 18.15
N VAL A 226 -14.89 7.98 17.50
CA VAL A 226 -16.03 7.80 16.59
C VAL A 226 -17.39 7.96 17.29
N ALA A 227 -17.48 7.69 18.60
CA ALA A 227 -18.70 7.87 19.38
C ALA A 227 -19.05 9.35 19.60
N ALA A 228 -18.06 10.26 19.57
CA ALA A 228 -18.31 11.70 19.68
C ALA A 228 -19.00 12.27 18.44
N ALA A 229 -18.70 11.73 17.25
CA ALA A 229 -19.34 12.14 15.99
C ALA A 229 -20.80 11.67 15.85
N ALA A 230 -21.19 10.63 16.60
CA ALA A 230 -22.55 10.08 16.61
C ALA A 230 -23.53 10.85 17.51
N ARG A 231 -23.06 11.86 18.26
CA ARG A 231 -23.96 12.71 19.05
C ARG A 231 -24.84 13.53 18.10
N PRO A 232 -26.18 13.50 18.25
CA PRO A 232 -27.04 14.40 17.51
C PRO A 232 -26.61 15.83 17.85
N HIS A 233 -26.26 16.62 16.82
CA HIS A 233 -26.16 18.05 17.00
C HIS A 233 -27.55 18.53 17.46
N PRO A 234 -27.68 19.35 18.53
CA PRO A 234 -28.92 20.08 18.74
C PRO A 234 -29.19 20.86 17.46
N GLN A 235 -30.29 20.53 16.78
CA GLN A 235 -30.69 21.21 15.55
C GLN A 235 -30.74 22.72 15.85
N PRO A 236 -30.08 23.58 15.08
CA PRO A 236 -30.37 25.00 15.16
C PRO A 236 -31.84 25.17 14.78
N GLU A 237 -32.63 25.71 15.71
CA GLU A 237 -34.04 26.01 15.46
C GLU A 237 -34.19 26.78 14.14
N PRO A 238 -35.19 26.46 13.31
CA PRO A 238 -35.40 27.15 12.04
C PRO A 238 -35.69 28.62 12.33
N ARG A 239 -34.70 29.49 12.07
CA ARG A 239 -34.94 30.92 12.00
C ARG A 239 -35.91 31.18 10.85
N SER A 240 -37.14 31.52 11.23
CA SER A 240 -38.20 32.00 10.35
C SER A 240 -37.66 33.10 9.44
N ALA A 241 -37.66 32.82 8.13
CA ALA A 241 -37.38 33.78 7.09
C ALA A 241 -38.63 34.63 6.86
N TYR A 242 -38.67 35.82 7.45
CA TYR A 242 -39.52 36.92 6.99
C TYR A 242 -38.80 38.25 7.21
N GLY A 243 -38.42 38.90 6.11
CA GLY A 243 -37.93 40.28 6.08
C GLY A 243 -37.45 40.66 4.67
N PRO A 244 -37.96 41.73 4.04
CA PRO A 244 -38.10 41.80 2.58
C PRO A 244 -36.81 42.18 1.85
N ALA A 245 -36.67 41.63 0.65
CA ALA A 245 -35.67 41.98 -0.34
C ALA A 245 -35.82 43.45 -0.77
N LEU A 246 -34.76 44.25 -0.61
CA LEU A 246 -34.65 45.54 -1.26
C LEU A 246 -33.90 45.37 -2.59
N SER A 247 -34.67 45.63 -3.64
CA SER A 247 -34.28 45.72 -5.05
C SER A 247 -33.05 46.58 -5.27
N ARG A 248 -32.10 46.09 -6.09
CA ARG A 248 -31.01 46.90 -6.62
C ARG A 248 -31.22 47.08 -8.13
N GLU A 249 -31.71 48.26 -8.48
CA GLU A 249 -31.90 48.71 -9.85
C GLU A 249 -30.60 49.34 -10.40
N PRO A 250 -30.24 49.15 -11.69
CA PRO A 250 -29.02 49.71 -12.28
C PRO A 250 -29.31 50.95 -13.14
N ALA A 251 -28.44 51.97 -13.08
CA ALA A 251 -28.39 53.09 -14.04
C ALA A 251 -27.02 53.81 -13.98
N PRO A 252 -26.66 54.69 -14.93
CA PRO A 252 -26.34 54.41 -16.34
C PRO A 252 -24.96 54.97 -16.79
N LEU A 253 -24.51 54.52 -17.96
CA LEU A 253 -23.34 55.02 -18.72
C LEU A 253 -23.57 56.42 -19.30
N GLN A 254 -22.55 57.31 -19.33
CA GLN A 254 -22.18 58.18 -20.48
C GLN A 254 -20.95 59.13 -20.23
N PRO A 255 -20.34 59.81 -21.25
CA PRO A 255 -18.90 59.64 -21.57
C PRO A 255 -18.10 60.97 -21.79
N ALA A 256 -16.95 60.84 -22.47
CA ALA A 256 -16.14 61.85 -23.19
C ALA A 256 -15.07 62.61 -22.36
N ALA A 257 -13.88 62.99 -22.84
CA ALA A 257 -13.10 62.73 -24.06
C ALA A 257 -11.65 63.23 -23.84
N SER A 258 -10.71 62.69 -24.61
CA SER A 258 -9.25 62.93 -24.57
C SER A 258 -8.79 64.24 -25.23
N PRO A 259 -7.47 64.55 -25.18
CA PRO A 259 -6.68 64.57 -26.41
C PRO A 259 -5.29 63.89 -26.24
N ARG A 260 -4.97 62.86 -27.05
CA ARG A 260 -4.18 62.84 -28.30
C ARG A 260 -2.69 63.24 -28.17
N GLN A 261 -1.81 62.26 -28.44
CA GLN A 261 -0.48 62.44 -29.01
C GLN A 261 -0.22 61.38 -30.11
N PRO A 262 0.69 61.64 -31.07
CA PRO A 262 0.63 61.09 -32.42
C PRO A 262 1.43 59.79 -32.64
N GLU A 263 0.93 59.02 -33.59
CA GLU A 263 1.36 57.71 -34.08
C GLU A 263 2.55 57.78 -35.06
N PRO A 264 3.53 56.85 -35.01
CA PRO A 264 4.41 56.56 -36.13
C PRO A 264 3.94 55.34 -36.96
N ALA A 265 4.24 55.43 -38.26
CA ALA A 265 3.82 54.62 -39.40
C ALA A 265 4.15 53.09 -39.33
N PRO A 266 3.54 52.27 -40.21
CA PRO A 266 3.47 50.82 -40.04
C PRO A 266 4.73 50.11 -40.57
N VAL A 267 5.28 49.20 -39.76
CA VAL A 267 6.31 48.25 -40.20
C VAL A 267 5.63 46.93 -40.55
N ARG A 268 5.82 46.52 -41.80
CA ARG A 268 5.38 45.26 -42.42
C ARG A 268 5.85 44.05 -41.60
N PRO A 269 5.05 42.98 -41.45
CA PRO A 269 5.47 41.79 -40.72
C PRO A 269 6.63 41.08 -41.46
N PRO A 270 7.67 40.62 -40.76
CA PRO A 270 8.59 39.62 -41.30
C PRO A 270 7.90 38.25 -41.36
N ASP A 271 8.25 37.50 -42.40
CA ASP A 271 7.78 36.14 -42.67
C ASP A 271 7.92 35.19 -41.46
N PRO A 272 7.07 34.15 -41.35
CA PRO A 272 7.07 33.24 -40.21
C PRO A 272 8.41 32.51 -40.12
N VAL A 273 9.18 32.85 -39.08
CA VAL A 273 10.29 32.02 -38.61
C VAL A 273 9.66 30.71 -38.09
N PRO A 274 10.16 29.53 -38.51
CA PRO A 274 9.62 28.27 -38.01
C PRO A 274 9.76 28.25 -36.49
N ALA A 275 8.67 27.93 -35.80
CA ALA A 275 8.68 27.75 -34.36
C ALA A 275 9.83 26.80 -33.98
N PRO A 276 10.67 27.13 -32.99
CA PRO A 276 11.61 26.16 -32.46
C PRO A 276 10.77 24.99 -31.95
N ALA A 277 11.09 23.79 -32.45
CA ALA A 277 10.49 22.55 -31.98
C ALA A 277 10.47 22.57 -30.46
N ALA A 278 9.28 22.36 -29.88
CA ALA A 278 9.10 22.23 -28.45
C ALA A 278 10.19 21.30 -27.91
N ALA A 279 11.04 21.83 -27.03
CA ALA A 279 12.02 21.02 -26.33
C ALA A 279 11.26 19.86 -25.67
N PRO A 280 11.76 18.62 -25.75
CA PRO A 280 11.09 17.49 -25.15
C PRO A 280 10.95 17.76 -23.65
N VAL A 281 9.70 17.76 -23.17
CA VAL A 281 9.39 17.73 -21.75
C VAL A 281 10.23 16.61 -21.13
N PRO A 282 10.99 16.85 -20.04
CA PRO A 282 11.75 15.78 -19.40
C PRO A 282 10.76 14.70 -18.99
N ALA A 283 10.94 13.48 -19.49
CA ALA A 283 10.18 12.35 -18.99
C ALA A 283 10.42 12.27 -17.47
N PRO A 284 9.37 12.06 -16.65
CA PRO A 284 9.54 11.87 -15.22
C PRO A 284 10.56 10.74 -14.97
N ALA A 285 11.38 10.90 -13.94
CA ALA A 285 12.35 9.88 -13.55
C ALA A 285 11.65 8.53 -13.37
N GLN A 286 12.31 7.43 -13.79
CA GLN A 286 11.73 6.09 -13.82
C GLN A 286 11.20 5.63 -12.44
N ASP A 287 11.70 6.21 -11.36
CA ASP A 287 11.39 5.86 -9.97
C ASP A 287 9.98 6.31 -9.50
N ASP A 288 9.33 7.23 -10.21
CA ASP A 288 7.99 7.78 -9.84
C ASP A 288 6.83 7.24 -10.70
N LEU A 289 7.11 6.40 -11.71
CA LEU A 289 6.09 5.95 -12.67
C LEU A 289 5.16 4.88 -12.09
N LEU A 290 5.71 3.88 -11.40
CA LEU A 290 4.93 2.74 -10.89
C LEU A 290 3.89 3.15 -9.83
N PRO A 291 4.19 4.04 -8.86
CA PRO A 291 3.19 4.53 -7.92
C PRO A 291 2.01 5.25 -8.60
N GLY A 292 2.29 6.07 -9.62
CA GLY A 292 1.24 6.76 -10.40
C GLY A 292 0.36 5.79 -11.20
N ILE A 293 0.98 4.79 -11.83
CA ILE A 293 0.29 3.71 -12.57
C ILE A 293 -0.63 2.91 -11.62
N LEU A 294 -0.13 2.51 -10.46
CA LEU A 294 -0.90 1.77 -9.48
C LEU A 294 -2.02 2.63 -8.87
N ALA A 295 -1.78 3.91 -8.60
CA ALA A 295 -2.82 4.82 -8.12
C ALA A 295 -3.94 5.00 -9.15
N ALA A 296 -3.61 5.12 -10.44
CA ALA A 296 -4.61 5.15 -11.51
C ALA A 296 -5.40 3.83 -11.59
N ALA A 297 -4.74 2.69 -11.45
CA ALA A 297 -5.38 1.37 -11.45
C ALA A 297 -6.35 1.20 -10.28
N HIS A 298 -5.93 1.52 -9.05
CA HIS A 298 -6.79 1.41 -7.86
C HIS A 298 -7.95 2.40 -7.86
N ALA A 299 -7.80 3.54 -8.55
CA ALA A 299 -8.87 4.50 -8.76
C ALA A 299 -9.84 4.09 -9.89
N GLY A 300 -9.72 2.87 -10.44
CA GLY A 300 -10.55 2.36 -11.52
C GLY A 300 -10.21 2.91 -12.90
N ARG A 301 -9.17 3.75 -13.02
CA ARG A 301 -8.71 4.33 -14.29
C ARG A 301 -7.78 3.36 -15.02
N HIS A 302 -8.29 2.16 -15.29
CA HIS A 302 -7.50 1.06 -15.83
C HIS A 302 -6.89 1.37 -17.20
N ASN A 303 -7.61 2.10 -18.07
CA ASN A 303 -7.10 2.50 -19.39
C ASN A 303 -5.91 3.47 -19.28
N GLU A 304 -5.97 4.40 -18.33
CA GLU A 304 -4.88 5.35 -18.06
C GLU A 304 -3.66 4.62 -17.50
N ALA A 305 -3.86 3.75 -16.51
CA ALA A 305 -2.81 2.91 -15.94
C ALA A 305 -2.13 2.02 -17.01
N ALA A 306 -2.93 1.41 -17.89
CA ALA A 306 -2.43 0.59 -18.98
C ALA A 306 -1.61 1.40 -20.00
N ALA A 307 -2.05 2.61 -20.35
CA ALA A 307 -1.32 3.49 -21.26
C ALA A 307 0.02 3.96 -20.67
N MET A 308 0.02 4.32 -19.38
CA MET A 308 1.24 4.70 -18.66
C MET A 308 2.23 3.54 -18.56
N ALA A 309 1.77 2.32 -18.25
CA ALA A 309 2.62 1.13 -18.20
C ALA A 309 3.17 0.74 -19.58
N ALA A 310 2.38 0.87 -20.65
CA ALA A 310 2.85 0.66 -22.01
C ALA A 310 3.92 1.69 -22.43
N ALA A 311 3.77 2.96 -22.02
CA ALA A 311 4.78 3.97 -22.27
C ALA A 311 6.11 3.68 -21.53
N ALA A 312 6.02 3.19 -20.30
CA ALA A 312 7.18 2.81 -19.49
C ALA A 312 7.89 1.58 -20.07
N GLU A 313 7.15 0.58 -20.55
CA GLU A 313 7.69 -0.57 -21.29
C GLU A 313 8.45 -0.10 -22.54
N GLN A 314 7.85 0.77 -23.36
CA GLN A 314 8.50 1.29 -24.56
C GLN A 314 9.79 2.06 -24.24
N GLN A 315 9.84 2.75 -23.11
CA GLN A 315 11.06 3.40 -22.64
C GLN A 315 12.12 2.38 -22.20
N ALA A 316 11.71 1.33 -21.47
CA ALA A 316 12.60 0.25 -21.06
C ALA A 316 13.17 -0.52 -22.26
N LEU A 317 12.33 -0.82 -23.27
CA LEU A 317 12.75 -1.44 -24.52
C LEU A 317 13.80 -0.60 -25.26
N ARG A 318 13.60 0.72 -25.36
CA ARG A 318 14.57 1.63 -26.00
C ARG A 318 15.88 1.74 -25.24
N ARG A 319 15.84 1.66 -23.91
CA ARG A 319 17.02 1.93 -23.07
C ARG A 319 17.84 0.68 -22.74
N TYR A 320 17.17 -0.44 -22.49
CA TYR A 320 17.79 -1.67 -21.99
C TYR A 320 17.68 -2.83 -23.01
N GLY A 321 16.83 -2.69 -24.02
CA GLY A 321 16.63 -3.71 -25.05
C GLY A 321 15.50 -4.71 -24.72
N PRO A 322 15.05 -5.49 -25.72
CA PRO A 322 13.88 -6.37 -25.60
C PRO A 322 14.06 -7.53 -24.62
N ASP A 323 15.28 -8.06 -24.50
CA ASP A 323 15.55 -9.20 -23.62
C ASP A 323 15.93 -8.78 -22.19
N SER A 324 15.92 -7.48 -21.88
CA SER A 324 16.33 -6.97 -20.56
C SER A 324 15.35 -7.38 -19.44
N PRO A 325 15.86 -7.56 -18.20
CA PRO A 325 14.99 -7.77 -17.05
C PRO A 325 14.05 -6.57 -16.81
N GLU A 326 14.49 -5.35 -17.11
CA GLU A 326 13.69 -4.13 -17.00
C GLU A 326 12.51 -4.11 -17.97
N ALA A 327 12.70 -4.54 -19.23
CA ALA A 327 11.60 -4.70 -20.17
C ALA A 327 10.63 -5.82 -19.72
N GLY A 328 11.17 -6.92 -19.19
CA GLY A 328 10.37 -8.02 -18.64
C GLY A 328 9.49 -7.60 -17.47
N LEU A 329 10.00 -6.75 -16.56
CA LEU A 329 9.23 -6.24 -15.42
C LEU A 329 7.97 -5.47 -15.87
N TRP A 330 8.08 -4.66 -16.92
CA TRP A 330 6.92 -3.90 -17.41
C TRP A 330 5.86 -4.77 -18.07
N ILE A 331 6.24 -5.92 -18.65
CA ILE A 331 5.28 -6.92 -19.14
C ILE A 331 4.48 -7.51 -17.96
N GLU A 332 5.14 -7.79 -16.83
CA GLU A 332 4.50 -8.28 -15.61
C GLU A 332 3.54 -7.24 -15.00
N VAL A 333 3.98 -5.98 -14.91
CA VAL A 333 3.12 -4.87 -14.44
C VAL A 333 1.88 -4.74 -15.32
N ARG A 334 2.03 -4.79 -16.65
CA ARG A 334 0.88 -4.73 -17.58
C ARG A 334 -0.06 -5.94 -17.40
N ALA A 335 0.48 -7.11 -17.10
CA ALA A 335 -0.32 -8.31 -16.85
C ALA A 335 -1.18 -8.15 -15.58
N ASP A 336 -0.63 -7.59 -14.51
CA ASP A 336 -1.38 -7.29 -13.29
C ASP A 336 -2.44 -6.22 -13.49
N LEU A 337 -2.15 -5.18 -14.27
CA LEU A 337 -3.13 -4.14 -14.61
C LEU A 337 -4.30 -4.69 -15.44
N ALA A 338 -4.02 -5.56 -16.42
CA ALA A 338 -5.06 -6.23 -17.20
C ALA A 338 -5.97 -7.09 -16.30
N ARG A 339 -5.37 -7.82 -15.34
CA ARG A 339 -6.11 -8.60 -14.35
C ARG A 339 -6.97 -7.73 -13.45
N MET A 340 -6.44 -6.60 -12.94
CA MET A 340 -7.21 -5.64 -12.14
C MET A 340 -8.38 -5.04 -12.93
N ALA A 341 -8.21 -4.87 -14.24
CA ALA A 341 -9.27 -4.42 -15.14
C ALA A 341 -10.33 -5.49 -15.46
N GLY A 342 -10.13 -6.74 -14.99
CA GLY A 342 -11.00 -7.87 -15.30
C GLY A 342 -10.70 -8.55 -16.64
N ASP A 343 -9.70 -8.09 -17.39
CA ASP A 343 -9.28 -8.68 -18.67
C ASP A 343 -8.29 -9.83 -18.43
N HIS A 344 -8.85 -10.96 -18.00
CA HIS A 344 -8.09 -12.16 -17.66
C HIS A 344 -7.40 -12.80 -18.87
N SER A 345 -7.99 -12.69 -20.06
CA SER A 345 -7.39 -13.18 -21.31
C SER A 345 -6.12 -12.41 -21.63
N ARG A 346 -6.17 -11.08 -21.57
CA ARG A 346 -5.00 -10.25 -21.80
C ARG A 346 -3.94 -10.43 -20.72
N ALA A 347 -4.35 -10.58 -19.46
CA ALA A 347 -3.44 -10.88 -18.37
C ALA A 347 -2.70 -12.22 -18.58
N ALA A 348 -3.41 -13.26 -19.03
CA ALA A 348 -2.83 -14.56 -19.31
C ALA A 348 -1.76 -14.49 -20.41
N GLU A 349 -2.04 -13.80 -21.53
CA GLU A 349 -1.07 -13.58 -22.62
C GLU A 349 0.20 -12.89 -22.13
N LEU A 350 0.06 -11.82 -21.35
CA LEU A 350 1.18 -11.05 -20.83
C LEU A 350 2.01 -11.86 -19.83
N TRP A 351 1.36 -12.61 -18.93
CA TRP A 351 2.07 -13.52 -18.01
C TRP A 351 2.79 -14.65 -18.74
N MET A 352 2.21 -15.22 -19.81
CA MET A 352 2.88 -16.20 -20.67
C MET A 352 4.10 -15.60 -21.38
N THR A 353 3.99 -14.36 -21.85
CA THR A 353 5.10 -13.63 -22.48
C THR A 353 6.25 -13.40 -21.50
N ALA A 354 5.95 -12.94 -20.28
CA ALA A 354 6.93 -12.75 -19.22
C ALA A 354 7.62 -14.07 -18.82
N ALA A 355 6.84 -15.14 -18.67
CA ALA A 355 7.38 -16.47 -18.38
C ALA A 355 8.30 -16.96 -19.50
N ALA A 356 7.90 -16.84 -20.76
CA ALA A 356 8.70 -17.25 -21.91
C ALA A 356 10.04 -16.52 -21.96
N ALA A 357 10.04 -15.20 -21.74
CA ALA A 357 11.25 -14.38 -21.69
C ALA A 357 12.20 -14.82 -20.57
N ARG A 358 11.68 -15.10 -19.37
CA ARG A 358 12.48 -15.60 -18.23
C ARG A 358 13.06 -16.99 -18.50
N LEU A 359 12.25 -17.92 -19.01
CA LEU A 359 12.73 -19.26 -19.39
C LEU A 359 13.84 -19.21 -20.44
N GLY A 360 13.77 -18.25 -21.38
CA GLY A 360 14.82 -18.04 -22.39
C GLY A 360 16.15 -17.58 -21.80
N ARG A 361 16.12 -16.76 -20.73
CA ARG A 361 17.33 -16.19 -20.10
C ARG A 361 17.92 -17.04 -18.99
N SER A 362 17.07 -17.56 -18.12
CA SER A 362 17.45 -18.20 -16.86
C SER A 362 17.33 -19.72 -16.90
N GLY A 363 16.69 -20.27 -17.94
CA GLY A 363 16.45 -21.70 -18.09
C GLY A 363 15.23 -22.22 -17.32
N PRO A 364 15.00 -23.55 -17.38
CA PRO A 364 13.75 -24.18 -16.96
C PRO A 364 13.54 -24.27 -15.44
N ALA A 365 14.59 -24.06 -14.63
CA ALA A 365 14.53 -24.11 -13.17
C ALA A 365 14.32 -22.73 -12.51
N ASP A 366 14.04 -21.69 -13.29
CA ASP A 366 13.80 -20.34 -12.78
C ASP A 366 12.49 -20.28 -11.98
N GLY A 367 12.62 -20.00 -10.68
CA GLY A 367 11.48 -19.88 -9.77
C GLY A 367 10.52 -18.74 -10.12
N GLU A 368 11.02 -17.65 -10.71
CA GLU A 368 10.19 -16.53 -11.12
C GLU A 368 9.45 -16.82 -12.43
N ALA A 369 10.07 -17.59 -13.34
CA ALA A 369 9.38 -18.10 -14.52
C ALA A 369 8.22 -19.04 -14.13
N LEU A 370 8.43 -19.90 -13.12
CA LEU A 370 7.38 -20.73 -12.55
C LEU A 370 6.27 -19.89 -11.88
N ALA A 371 6.62 -18.81 -11.18
CA ALA A 371 5.64 -17.90 -10.58
C ALA A 371 4.79 -17.20 -11.65
N ALA A 372 5.41 -16.69 -12.72
CA ALA A 372 4.72 -16.12 -13.87
C ALA A 372 3.79 -17.13 -14.56
N LEU A 373 4.23 -18.39 -14.73
CA LEU A 373 3.42 -19.48 -15.28
C LEU A 373 2.19 -19.82 -14.42
N LYS A 374 2.33 -19.81 -13.09
CA LYS A 374 1.19 -20.00 -12.19
C LYS A 374 0.17 -18.87 -12.31
N ARG A 375 0.64 -17.62 -12.45
CA ARG A 375 -0.24 -16.45 -12.68
C ARG A 375 -0.93 -16.50 -14.04
N ALA A 376 -0.21 -16.90 -15.10
CA ALA A 376 -0.78 -17.15 -16.42
C ALA A 376 -1.87 -18.21 -16.37
N HIS A 377 -1.62 -19.33 -15.68
CA HIS A 377 -2.59 -20.42 -15.51
C HIS A 377 -3.82 -19.94 -14.74
N TYR A 378 -3.65 -19.18 -13.66
CA TYR A 378 -4.77 -18.60 -12.93
C TYR A 378 -5.61 -17.69 -13.83
N CYS A 379 -4.99 -16.78 -14.58
CA CYS A 379 -5.71 -15.88 -15.47
C CYS A 379 -6.44 -16.66 -16.57
N TRP A 380 -5.79 -17.66 -17.17
CA TRP A 380 -6.37 -18.57 -18.16
C TRP A 380 -7.66 -19.25 -17.68
N GLN A 381 -7.71 -19.72 -16.42
CA GLN A 381 -8.91 -20.34 -15.85
C GLN A 381 -10.11 -19.39 -15.79
N HIS A 382 -9.86 -18.07 -15.77
CA HIS A 382 -10.86 -17.01 -15.67
C HIS A 382 -11.08 -16.29 -17.01
N SER A 383 -10.44 -16.73 -18.10
CA SER A 383 -10.52 -16.11 -19.44
C SER A 383 -11.80 -16.44 -20.22
N GLY A 384 -12.73 -17.23 -19.64
CA GLY A 384 -13.98 -17.62 -20.29
C GLY A 384 -13.75 -18.26 -21.67
N ASP A 385 -14.46 -17.75 -22.69
CA ASP A 385 -14.42 -18.25 -24.07
C ASP A 385 -13.06 -18.14 -24.75
N GLN A 386 -12.13 -17.33 -24.22
CA GLN A 386 -10.78 -17.20 -24.75
C GLN A 386 -9.83 -18.27 -24.21
N ALA A 387 -10.23 -19.03 -23.17
CA ALA A 387 -9.38 -20.05 -22.58
C ALA A 387 -8.93 -21.12 -23.60
N PRO A 388 -9.78 -21.66 -24.49
CA PRO A 388 -9.33 -22.64 -25.49
C PRO A 388 -8.23 -22.11 -26.43
N LEU A 389 -8.29 -20.84 -26.82
CA LEU A 389 -7.31 -20.21 -27.72
C LEU A 389 -5.93 -20.04 -27.07
N LEU A 390 -5.91 -19.80 -25.76
CA LEU A 390 -4.68 -19.56 -24.99
C LEU A 390 -4.02 -20.85 -24.50
N ALA A 391 -4.76 -21.95 -24.43
CA ALA A 391 -4.31 -23.20 -23.84
C ALA A 391 -3.08 -23.84 -24.52
N PRO A 392 -2.94 -23.86 -25.87
CA PRO A 392 -1.76 -24.44 -26.51
C PRO A 392 -0.45 -23.75 -26.11
N ALA A 393 -0.47 -22.41 -26.05
CA ALA A 393 0.69 -21.62 -25.64
C ALA A 393 1.05 -21.87 -24.17
N LEU A 394 0.04 -21.99 -23.29
CA LEU A 394 0.24 -22.27 -21.88
C LEU A 394 0.79 -23.69 -21.65
N LEU A 395 0.29 -24.69 -22.39
CA LEU A 395 0.79 -26.07 -22.34
C LEU A 395 2.27 -26.16 -22.73
N ALA A 396 2.65 -25.53 -23.85
CA ALA A 396 4.02 -25.52 -24.32
C ALA A 396 5.00 -24.91 -23.29
N LEU A 397 4.54 -23.97 -22.46
CA LEU A 397 5.34 -23.40 -21.38
C LEU A 397 5.43 -24.32 -20.16
N TRP A 398 4.35 -25.00 -19.77
CA TRP A 398 4.37 -25.96 -18.66
C TRP A 398 5.25 -27.18 -18.96
N GLU A 399 5.35 -27.61 -20.21
CA GLU A 399 6.23 -28.71 -20.64
C GLU A 399 7.71 -28.36 -20.55
N ARG A 400 8.05 -27.07 -20.55
CA ARG A 400 9.44 -26.59 -20.41
C ARG A 400 9.91 -26.53 -18.96
N VAL A 401 9.02 -26.67 -17.97
CA VAL A 401 9.34 -26.47 -16.54
C VAL A 401 9.27 -27.79 -15.77
N PRO A 402 10.29 -28.14 -14.95
CA PRO A 402 10.26 -29.36 -14.13
C PRO A 402 9.07 -29.36 -13.17
N GLY A 403 8.32 -30.46 -13.13
CA GLY A 403 7.12 -30.59 -12.29
C GLY A 403 5.86 -29.93 -12.86
N GLY A 404 5.86 -29.51 -14.13
CA GLY A 404 4.71 -28.93 -14.81
C GLY A 404 3.62 -29.92 -15.24
N GLU A 405 3.87 -31.23 -15.11
CA GLU A 405 2.99 -32.31 -15.62
C GLU A 405 1.56 -32.24 -15.09
N GLY A 406 1.39 -31.97 -13.79
CA GLY A 406 0.07 -31.84 -13.17
C GLY A 406 -0.72 -30.63 -13.67
N ALA A 407 -0.03 -29.50 -13.89
CA ALA A 407 -0.66 -28.29 -14.42
C ALA A 407 -1.01 -28.45 -15.90
N ALA A 408 -0.14 -29.10 -16.69
CA ALA A 408 -0.44 -29.44 -18.08
C ALA A 408 -1.60 -30.44 -18.19
N GLY A 409 -1.66 -31.45 -17.31
CA GLY A 409 -2.77 -32.38 -17.20
C GLY A 409 -4.10 -31.66 -16.93
N HIS A 410 -4.12 -30.74 -15.96
CA HIS A 410 -5.31 -29.94 -15.66
C HIS A 410 -5.83 -29.15 -16.88
N ILE A 411 -4.93 -28.52 -17.66
CA ILE A 411 -5.34 -27.79 -18.87
C ILE A 411 -5.96 -28.73 -19.90
N ARG A 412 -5.36 -29.90 -20.13
CA ARG A 412 -5.89 -30.89 -21.09
C ARG A 412 -7.27 -31.40 -20.67
N THR A 413 -7.46 -31.72 -19.40
CA THR A 413 -8.78 -32.14 -18.86
C THR A 413 -9.83 -31.05 -19.04
N ARG A 414 -9.50 -29.80 -18.70
CA ARG A 414 -10.42 -28.65 -18.89
C ARG A 414 -10.80 -28.40 -20.35
N LEU A 415 -9.88 -28.62 -21.30
CA LEU A 415 -10.19 -28.51 -22.73
C LEU A 415 -11.14 -29.62 -23.19
N GLN A 416 -10.92 -30.86 -22.73
CA GLN A 416 -11.80 -32.00 -23.03
C GLN A 416 -13.21 -31.75 -22.48
N GLU A 417 -13.33 -31.28 -21.23
CA GLU A 417 -14.60 -30.92 -20.61
C GLU A 417 -15.32 -29.78 -21.36
N ALA A 418 -14.56 -28.82 -21.92
CA ALA A 418 -15.13 -27.73 -22.71
C ALA A 418 -15.59 -28.19 -24.11
N GLU A 419 -14.88 -29.12 -24.74
CA GLU A 419 -15.26 -29.76 -26.00
C GLU A 419 -16.51 -30.65 -25.83
N GLU A 420 -16.60 -31.39 -24.73
CA GLU A 420 -17.76 -32.26 -24.42
C GLU A 420 -19.03 -31.46 -24.06
N ASN A 421 -18.88 -30.26 -23.48
CA ASN A 421 -19.99 -29.39 -23.11
C ASN A 421 -20.37 -28.36 -24.20
N ALA A 422 -19.70 -28.37 -25.36
CA ALA A 422 -20.03 -27.49 -26.47
C ALA A 422 -21.35 -27.95 -27.14
N PRO A 423 -22.32 -27.06 -27.39
CA PRO A 423 -23.55 -27.42 -28.09
C PRO A 423 -23.23 -27.90 -29.51
N PRO A 424 -23.98 -28.88 -30.07
CA PRO A 424 -23.71 -29.38 -31.41
C PRO A 424 -23.81 -28.24 -32.42
N THR A 425 -22.74 -28.00 -33.16
CA THR A 425 -22.67 -27.03 -34.25
C THR A 425 -23.77 -27.38 -35.26
N VAL A 426 -24.83 -26.57 -35.32
CA VAL A 426 -25.88 -26.69 -36.34
C VAL A 426 -25.24 -26.30 -37.67
N ALA A 427 -24.90 -27.30 -38.48
CA ALA A 427 -24.52 -27.11 -39.87
C ALA A 427 -25.74 -26.57 -40.65
N TYR A 428 -25.58 -25.39 -41.27
CA TYR A 428 -26.48 -24.89 -42.30
C TYR A 428 -25.90 -25.18 -43.68
#